data_AF-A0A2V9KF56-F1
#
_entry.id   AF-A0A2V9KF56-F1
#
_cell.length_a   1.000
_cell.length_b   1.000
_cell.length_c   1.000
_cell.angle_alpha   90.00
_cell.angle_beta   90.00
_cell.angle_gamma   90.00
#
_symmetry.space_group_name_H-M   'P 1'
#
loop_
_entity.id
_entity.type
_entity.pdbx_description
1 polymer ?
#
loop_
_entity_poly.entity_id
_entity_poly.type
_entity_poly.pdbx_seq_one_letter_code
_entity_poly.pdbx_strand_id
1 'polypeptide(L)' 'MVGNLNGSSALTVGESAGFAGLGGVINLTVEENKLRFEVNLDAAERAGLKISSKLLSLARIVRDQNHSRKS' A
#
# COMPACT_ATOMS: atom_id res chain seq x y z
N MET A 1 -14.81 15.24 0.47
CA MET A 1 -13.96 15.82 1.53
C MET A 1 -13.52 14.70 2.45
N VAL A 2 -12.25 14.30 2.41
CA VAL A 2 -11.67 13.44 3.46
C VAL A 2 -11.15 14.37 4.55
N GLY A 3 -11.75 14.31 5.74
CA GLY A 3 -11.41 15.13 6.89
C GLY A 3 -10.03 14.79 7.45
N ASN A 4 -9.39 15.76 8.11
CA ASN A 4 -8.05 15.65 8.68
C ASN A 4 -7.82 14.32 9.41
N LEU A 5 -6.94 13.48 8.87
CA LEU A 5 -6.57 12.17 9.42
C LEU A 5 -5.46 12.28 10.50
N ASN A 6 -5.22 13.48 11.05
CA ASN A 6 -4.20 13.69 12.07
C ASN A 6 -4.57 12.91 13.35
N GLY A 7 -3.94 11.75 13.54
CA GLY A 7 -4.07 10.89 14.72
C GLY A 7 -4.88 9.61 14.51
N SER A 8 -5.45 9.38 13.32
CA SER A 8 -6.14 8.13 13.00
C SER A 8 -5.28 7.32 12.04
N SER A 9 -4.82 6.14 12.44
CA SER A 9 -4.14 5.20 11.53
C SER A 9 -5.11 4.76 10.43
N ALA A 10 -5.12 5.50 9.33
CA ALA A 10 -6.06 5.30 8.23
C ALA A 10 -5.44 4.41 7.15
N LEU A 11 -6.14 3.34 6.79
CA LEU A 11 -5.77 2.49 5.67
C LEU A 11 -6.22 3.13 4.36
N THR A 12 -5.27 3.40 3.46
CA THR A 12 -5.58 3.86 2.09
C THR A 12 -5.59 2.68 1.13
N VAL A 13 -6.65 2.60 0.34
CA VAL A 13 -6.84 1.55 -0.67
C VAL A 13 -7.16 2.23 -2.00
N GLY A 14 -6.49 1.79 -3.07
CA GLY A 14 -6.74 2.25 -4.43
C GLY A 14 -6.72 1.09 -5.42
N GLU A 15 -7.14 1.35 -6.65
CA GLU A 15 -7.18 0.36 -7.75
C GLU A 15 -6.36 0.82 -8.97
N SER A 16 -5.77 2.02 -8.90
CA SER A 16 -4.97 2.58 -9.98
C SER A 16 -3.64 1.85 -10.07
N ALA A 17 -3.22 1.52 -11.30
CA ALA A 17 -1.91 0.91 -11.53
C ALA A 17 -0.79 1.75 -10.89
N GLY A 18 0.06 1.11 -10.08
CA GLY A 18 1.16 1.77 -9.38
C GLY A 18 0.78 2.58 -8.14
N PHE A 19 -0.50 2.59 -7.73
CA PHE A 19 -0.97 3.34 -6.55
C PHE A 19 -0.14 3.06 -5.29
N ALA A 20 0.15 1.79 -5.02
CA ALA A 20 0.93 1.42 -3.85
C ALA A 20 2.37 1.96 -3.94
N GLY A 21 3.00 1.95 -5.13
CA GLY A 21 4.33 2.53 -5.33
C GLY A 21 4.38 4.07 -5.23
N LEU A 22 3.24 4.75 -5.34
CA LEU A 22 3.11 6.20 -5.16
C LEU A 22 2.83 6.62 -3.70
N GLY A 23 2.84 5.66 -2.77
CA GLY A 23 2.67 5.91 -1.34
C GLY A 23 1.30 5.56 -0.78
N GLY A 24 0.42 4.91 -1.55
CA GLY A 24 -0.78 4.25 -1.04
C GLY A 24 -0.44 2.96 -0.28
N VAL A 25 -1.26 2.55 0.70
CA VAL A 25 -0.96 1.38 1.53
C VAL A 25 -1.31 0.07 0.82
N ILE A 26 -2.52 -0.05 0.27
CA ILE A 26 -2.97 -1.23 -0.49
C ILE A 26 -3.39 -0.80 -1.88
N ASN A 27 -2.93 -1.54 -2.89
CA ASN A 27 -3.44 -1.43 -4.26
C ASN A 27 -4.13 -2.74 -4.65
N LEU A 28 -5.38 -2.67 -5.06
CA LEU A 28 -6.10 -3.82 -5.62
C LEU A 28 -5.85 -3.86 -7.12
N THR A 29 -5.37 -5.00 -7.61
CA THR A 29 -5.06 -5.19 -9.03
C THR A 29 -5.77 -6.41 -9.55
N VAL A 30 -6.05 -6.43 -10.85
CA VAL A 30 -6.55 -7.63 -11.54
C VAL A 30 -5.44 -8.16 -12.41
N GLU A 31 -4.93 -9.33 -12.08
CA GLU A 31 -3.92 -10.05 -12.86
C GLU A 31 -4.48 -11.42 -13.22
N GLU A 32 -4.40 -11.81 -14.50
CA GLU A 32 -4.91 -13.10 -15.00
C GLU A 32 -6.38 -13.37 -14.61
N ASN A 33 -7.21 -12.33 -14.66
CA ASN A 33 -8.63 -12.40 -14.29
C ASN A 33 -8.87 -12.79 -12.81
N LYS A 34 -7.86 -12.59 -11.94
CA LYS A 34 -7.93 -12.81 -10.50
C LYS A 34 -7.62 -11.51 -9.75
N LEU A 35 -8.38 -11.23 -8.70
CA LEU A 35 -8.08 -10.13 -7.79
C LEU A 35 -6.79 -10.43 -7.02
N ARG A 36 -5.83 -9.53 -7.13
CA ARG A 36 -4.58 -9.49 -6.38
C ARG A 36 -4.56 -8.21 -5.56
N PHE A 37 -3.67 -8.18 -4.58
CA PHE A 37 -3.43 -6.96 -3.83
C PHE A 37 -1.94 -6.78 -3.59
N GLU A 38 -1.51 -5.55 -3.78
CA GLU A 38 -0.18 -5.07 -3.48
C GLU A 38 -0.22 -4.38 -2.12
N VAL A 39 0.83 -4.54 -1.33
CA VAL A 39 0.96 -3.86 -0.03
C VAL A 39 2.28 -3.10 -0.01
N ASN A 40 2.20 -1.79 0.22
CA ASN A 40 3.36 -0.95 0.48
C ASN A 40 3.64 -0.90 1.99
N LEU A 41 4.72 -1.55 2.41
CA LEU A 41 5.12 -1.59 3.82
C LEU A 41 5.62 -0.22 4.31
N ASP A 42 6.26 0.58 3.46
CA ASP A 42 6.75 1.91 3.81
C ASP A 42 5.57 2.87 4.08
N ALA A 43 4.53 2.79 3.24
CA ALA A 43 3.30 3.56 3.43
C ALA A 43 2.53 3.11 4.68
N ALA A 44 2.45 1.80 4.94
CA ALA A 44 1.84 1.27 6.15
C ALA A 44 2.56 1.78 7.41
N GLU A 45 3.89 1.74 7.40
CA GLU A 45 4.72 2.23 8.51
C GLU A 45 4.51 3.73 8.77
N ARG A 46 4.52 4.56 7.72
CA ARG A 46 4.22 6.00 7.84
C ARG A 46 2.83 6.28 8.39
N ALA A 47 1.86 5.43 8.08
CA ALA A 47 0.49 5.52 8.61
C ALA A 47 0.36 4.94 10.04
N GLY A 48 1.43 4.38 10.60
CA GLY A 48 1.42 3.69 11.90
C GLY A 48 0.60 2.39 11.89
N LEU A 49 0.45 1.75 10.73
CA LEU A 49 -0.35 0.54 10.54
C LEU A 49 0.50 -0.72 10.71
N LYS A 50 0.03 -1.64 11.55
CA LYS A 50 0.58 -3.00 11.63
C LYS A 50 -0.22 -3.92 10.71
N ILE A 51 0.41 -4.42 9.66
CA ILE A 51 -0.22 -5.36 8.72
C ILE A 51 0.04 -6.79 9.20
N SER A 52 -1.03 -7.60 9.24
CA SER A 52 -0.91 -9.00 9.67
C SER A 52 -0.06 -9.82 8.70
N SER A 53 0.78 -10.72 9.23
CA SER A 53 1.60 -11.63 8.42
C SER A 53 0.74 -12.52 7.51
N LYS A 54 -0.50 -12.82 7.91
CA LYS A 54 -1.46 -13.58 7.09
C LYS A 54 -1.86 -12.82 5.83
N LEU A 55 -2.08 -11.51 5.92
CA LEU A 55 -2.37 -10.69 4.75
C LEU A 55 -1.13 -10.57 3.87
N LEU A 56 0.05 -10.33 4.47
CA LEU A 56 1.30 -10.21 3.73
C LEU A 56 1.67 -11.49 2.97
N SER A 57 1.33 -12.67 3.50
CA SER A 57 1.55 -13.96 2.84
C SER A 57 0.80 -14.09 1.50
N LEU A 58 -0.29 -13.34 1.33
CA LEU A 58 -1.12 -13.34 0.13
C LEU A 58 -0.86 -12.12 -0.77
N ALA A 59 -0.13 -11.11 -0.27
CA ALA A 59 0.10 -9.84 -0.94
C ALA A 59 1.36 -9.86 -1.80
N ARG A 60 1.37 -9.02 -2.84
CA ARG A 60 2.61 -8.60 -3.50
C ARG A 60 3.21 -7.41 -2.74
N ILE A 61 4.38 -7.58 -2.15
CA ILE A 61 5.04 -6.50 -1.42
C ILE A 61 5.66 -5.50 -2.39
N VAL A 62 5.39 -4.22 -2.18
CA VAL A 62 6.01 -3.11 -2.92
C VAL A 62 6.63 -2.10 -1.96
N ARG A 63 7.52 -1.26 -2.50
CA ARG A 63 8.19 -0.17 -1.79
C ARG A 63 7.93 1.13 -2.55
N ASP A 64 8.17 2.26 -1.91
CA ASP A 64 8.05 3.55 -2.58
C ASP A 64 9.02 3.66 -3.77
N GLN A 65 8.53 4.17 -4.90
CA GLN A 65 9.36 4.40 -6.09
C GLN A 65 10.47 5.44 -5.86
N ASN A 66 10.36 6.24 -4.80
CA ASN A 66 11.33 7.28 -4.47
C ASN A 66 12.62 6.74 -3.81
N HIS A 67 12.68 5.44 -3.48
CA HIS A 67 13.90 4.82 -2.92
C HIS A 67 14.99 4.59 -3.98
N SER A 68 14.68 4.67 -5.27
CA SER A 68 15.63 4.42 -6.38
C SER A 68 16.55 5.63 -6.71
N ARG A 69 16.51 6.72 -5.92
CA ARG A 69 17.37 7.91 -6.12
C ARG A 69 18.66 7.94 -5.29
N LYS A 70 19.00 6.87 -4.57
CA LYS A 70 20.30 6.71 -3.93
C LYS A 70 20.96 5.40 -4.40
N SER A 71 21.70 5.49 -5.50
CA SER A 71 22.86 4.62 -5.77
C SER A 71 23.97 5.47 -6.36
#